data_AF-A0A8H7J942-F1
#
_entry.id   AF-A0A8H7J942-F1
#
_cell.length_a   1.000
_cell.length_b   1.000
_cell.length_c   1.000
_cell.angle_alpha   90.00
_cell.angle_beta   90.00
_cell.angle_gamma   90.00
#
_symmetry.space_group_name_H-M   'P 1'
#
loop_
_entity.id
_entity.type
_entity.pdbx_description
1 polymer ?
#
loop_
_entity_poly.entity_id
_entity_poly.type
_entity_poly.pdbx_seq_one_letter_code
_entity_poly.pdbx_strand_id
1 'polypeptide(L)'
;MEYDQSLLLFMGTTGVSNYAKLPSWTPDSSNSNVISEIATWERYEASRNSKTSFHFSTDEQVLYVQGAVIDSIVTTHTEFADFPSCKDVHTFIQQLCMHLSPDICQEDYVALLMALFDKAWKAGHQAFPSLRNVIRRFLGLVSETVLGKGLAEAKFFAHNEMSKRLDRKVLFRTTQGRLGFSSQHISPDDAVVLLSGCKLPMIIRSDGEAWRIVAPAFVHSDGIMEGGLWKDDIELQEFGFFEKIAVTR
;
A
#
# COMPACT_ATOMS: atom_id res chain seq x y z
N MET A 1 12.56 -15.40 -28.07
CA MET A 1 11.64 -15.14 -26.94
C MET A 1 12.24 -13.98 -26.18
N GLU A 2 11.52 -12.88 -26.08
CA GLU A 2 11.92 -11.72 -25.29
C GLU A 2 11.47 -12.00 -23.85
N TYR A 3 12.40 -12.05 -22.91
CA TYR A 3 12.07 -12.30 -21.51
C TYR A 3 11.41 -11.06 -20.91
N ASP A 4 10.45 -11.25 -20.01
CA ASP A 4 9.87 -10.15 -19.25
C ASP A 4 10.99 -9.43 -18.47
N GLN A 5 11.18 -8.14 -18.75
CA GLN A 5 12.15 -7.27 -18.09
C GLN A 5 11.47 -6.36 -17.05
N SER A 6 10.25 -6.69 -16.62
CA SER A 6 9.49 -5.91 -15.65
C SER A 6 9.71 -6.39 -14.21
N LEU A 7 9.53 -5.48 -13.26
CA LEU A 7 9.52 -5.79 -11.81
C LEU A 7 8.10 -6.01 -11.29
N LEU A 8 7.14 -6.38 -12.16
CA LEU A 8 5.73 -6.53 -11.79
C LEU A 8 5.54 -7.59 -10.69
N LEU A 9 6.43 -8.57 -10.61
CA LEU A 9 6.41 -9.59 -9.57
C LEU A 9 6.48 -8.99 -8.15
N PHE A 10 7.14 -7.85 -7.95
CA PHE A 10 7.23 -7.20 -6.63
C PHE A 10 5.86 -6.77 -6.10
N MET A 11 4.91 -6.51 -7.00
CA MET A 11 3.54 -6.12 -6.61
C MET A 11 2.80 -7.23 -5.85
N GLY A 12 3.22 -8.50 -5.99
CA GLY A 12 2.63 -9.63 -5.28
C GLY A 12 3.23 -9.88 -3.90
N THR A 13 4.26 -9.15 -3.49
CA THR A 13 4.94 -9.37 -2.21
C THR A 13 4.08 -8.87 -1.05
N THR A 14 4.06 -9.65 0.04
CA THR A 14 3.23 -9.37 1.23
C THR A 14 4.06 -9.28 2.51
N GLY A 15 5.36 -9.54 2.44
CA GLY A 15 6.29 -9.49 3.57
C GLY A 15 6.38 -10.79 4.35
N VAL A 16 5.55 -11.78 3.98
CA VAL A 16 5.51 -13.13 4.54
C VAL A 16 5.50 -14.17 3.42
N SER A 17 6.22 -15.26 3.66
CA SER A 17 6.25 -16.46 2.83
C SER A 17 6.15 -17.68 3.73
N ASN A 18 5.29 -18.63 3.38
CA ASN A 18 5.22 -19.93 4.02
C ASN A 18 6.37 -20.85 3.59
N TYR A 19 7.11 -20.47 2.54
CA TYR A 19 8.27 -21.19 2.05
C TYR A 19 9.56 -20.45 2.39
N ALA A 20 10.32 -21.01 3.33
CA ALA A 20 11.65 -20.50 3.72
C ALA A 20 12.69 -20.52 2.58
N LYS A 21 12.40 -21.20 1.46
CA LYS A 21 13.29 -21.29 0.30
C LYS A 21 12.99 -20.28 -0.80
N LEU A 22 11.90 -19.51 -0.69
CA LEU A 22 11.61 -18.50 -1.70
C LEU A 22 12.50 -17.27 -1.50
N PRO A 23 13.02 -16.68 -2.59
CA PRO A 23 13.66 -15.38 -2.52
C PRO A 23 12.80 -14.33 -1.86
N SER A 24 13.44 -13.41 -1.14
CA SER A 24 12.77 -12.29 -0.46
C SER A 24 11.94 -11.41 -1.39
N TRP A 25 12.26 -11.43 -2.68
CA TRP A 25 11.58 -10.67 -3.73
C TRP A 25 10.49 -11.46 -4.46
N THR A 26 10.32 -12.76 -4.17
CA THR A 26 9.33 -13.62 -4.85
C THR A 26 8.02 -13.68 -4.06
N PRO A 27 6.87 -13.40 -4.70
CA PRO A 27 5.56 -13.63 -4.09
C PRO A 27 5.33 -15.11 -3.74
N ASP A 28 4.78 -15.38 -2.56
CA ASP A 28 4.34 -16.73 -2.19
C ASP A 28 2.94 -17.01 -2.73
N SER A 29 2.87 -17.61 -3.91
CA SER A 29 1.59 -18.00 -4.56
C SER A 29 0.85 -19.15 -3.86
N SER A 30 1.48 -19.89 -2.94
CA SER A 30 0.74 -20.87 -2.12
C SER A 30 -0.11 -20.21 -1.04
N ASN A 31 0.23 -18.96 -0.70
CA ASN A 31 -0.51 -18.21 0.27
C ASN A 31 -1.80 -17.71 -0.38
N SER A 32 -2.91 -18.43 -0.17
CA SER A 32 -4.25 -17.99 -0.56
C SER A 32 -4.63 -16.65 0.07
N ASN A 33 -3.83 -16.16 1.03
CA ASN A 33 -3.89 -14.83 1.59
C ASN A 33 -3.30 -13.74 0.67
N VAL A 34 -3.61 -13.80 -0.62
CA VAL A 34 -3.22 -12.75 -1.57
C VAL A 34 -3.84 -11.44 -1.11
N ILE A 35 -3.01 -10.41 -0.94
CA ILE A 35 -3.46 -9.05 -0.65
C ILE A 35 -4.35 -8.60 -1.81
N SER A 36 -5.66 -8.69 -1.61
CA SER A 36 -6.63 -8.94 -2.68
C SER A 36 -6.73 -7.84 -3.73
N GLU A 37 -6.43 -6.57 -3.41
CA GLU A 37 -6.67 -5.47 -4.36
C GLU A 37 -5.69 -4.28 -4.25
N ILE A 38 -4.51 -4.47 -3.66
CA ILE A 38 -3.39 -3.55 -3.98
C ILE A 38 -2.99 -3.72 -5.47
N ALA A 39 -3.41 -4.77 -6.16
CA ALA A 39 -2.90 -5.09 -7.49
C ALA A 39 -3.59 -4.40 -8.69
N THR A 40 -4.66 -3.60 -8.53
CA THR A 40 -5.30 -2.93 -9.70
C THR A 40 -4.60 -1.63 -10.16
N TRP A 41 -3.31 -1.53 -9.87
CA TRP A 41 -2.54 -0.28 -9.79
C TRP A 41 -1.76 0.05 -11.06
N GLU A 42 -2.26 -0.42 -12.22
CA GLU A 42 -1.68 -0.15 -13.54
C GLU A 42 -1.56 1.34 -13.90
N ARG A 43 -2.25 2.22 -13.15
CA ARG A 43 -2.42 3.65 -13.41
C ARG A 43 -1.44 4.54 -12.66
N TYR A 44 -0.70 3.99 -11.72
CA TYR A 44 0.29 4.76 -10.97
C TYR A 44 1.64 4.67 -11.66
N GLU A 45 2.42 5.74 -11.48
CA GLU A 45 3.70 5.96 -12.13
C GLU A 45 4.67 6.55 -11.10
N ALA A 46 4.83 5.87 -9.96
CA ALA A 46 5.64 6.39 -8.86
C ALA A 46 7.11 6.64 -9.24
N SER A 47 7.63 5.88 -10.21
CA SER A 47 8.94 6.10 -10.83
C SER A 47 8.86 6.73 -12.23
N ARG A 48 7.72 7.37 -12.57
CA ARG A 48 7.39 7.95 -13.87
C ARG A 48 7.63 6.94 -15.02
N ASN A 49 8.31 7.40 -16.06
CA ASN A 49 8.73 6.61 -17.22
C ASN A 49 10.17 6.07 -17.06
N SER A 50 10.66 5.91 -15.83
CA SER A 50 11.99 5.34 -15.61
C SER A 50 12.05 3.92 -16.17
N LYS A 51 13.18 3.59 -16.78
CA LYS A 51 13.40 2.24 -17.29
C LYS A 51 13.75 1.34 -16.12
N THR A 52 13.20 0.13 -16.15
CA THR A 52 13.61 -0.92 -15.24
C THR A 52 15.13 -1.13 -15.32
N SER A 53 15.79 -1.09 -14.17
CA SER A 53 17.24 -1.25 -14.04
C SER A 53 17.52 -2.27 -12.95
N PHE A 54 17.80 -3.50 -13.37
CA PHE A 54 18.21 -4.59 -12.48
C PHE A 54 19.27 -5.47 -13.12
N HIS A 55 19.99 -6.19 -12.28
CA HIS A 55 20.84 -7.30 -12.70
C HIS A 55 20.95 -8.32 -11.58
N PHE A 56 21.42 -9.52 -11.90
CA PHE A 56 21.72 -10.54 -10.91
C PHE A 56 23.21 -10.55 -10.59
N SER A 57 23.57 -10.91 -9.36
CA SER A 57 24.94 -11.28 -9.01
C SER A 57 25.45 -12.42 -9.89
N THR A 58 26.78 -12.60 -9.97
CA THR A 58 27.41 -13.66 -10.76
C THR A 58 26.94 -15.09 -10.39
N ASP A 59 26.54 -15.30 -9.14
CA ASP A 59 25.99 -16.57 -8.63
C ASP A 59 24.46 -16.65 -8.70
N GLU A 60 23.80 -15.62 -9.26
CA GLU A 60 22.35 -15.50 -9.40
C GLU A 60 21.56 -15.56 -8.08
N GLN A 61 22.23 -15.37 -6.94
CA GLN A 61 21.61 -15.42 -5.61
C GLN A 61 21.02 -14.08 -5.16
N VAL A 62 21.46 -12.98 -5.77
CA VAL A 62 21.07 -11.61 -5.41
C VAL A 62 20.55 -10.87 -6.63
N LEU A 63 19.35 -10.31 -6.50
CA LEU A 63 18.77 -9.39 -7.47
C LEU A 63 19.08 -7.96 -7.04
N TYR A 64 19.89 -7.26 -7.82
CA TYR A 64 20.18 -5.84 -7.63
C TYR A 64 19.21 -4.98 -8.41
N VAL A 65 18.60 -3.99 -7.76
CA VAL A 65 17.68 -3.03 -8.38
C VAL A 65 18.06 -1.62 -7.98
N GLN A 66 17.98 -0.68 -8.92
CA GLN A 66 18.21 0.74 -8.62
C GLN A 66 16.94 1.43 -8.14
N GLY A 67 17.09 2.36 -7.19
CA GLY A 67 15.99 3.18 -6.71
C GLY A 67 16.45 4.29 -5.78
N ALA A 68 15.49 4.98 -5.17
CA ALA A 68 15.76 6.05 -4.22
C ALA A 68 14.91 5.88 -2.96
N VAL A 69 15.56 5.98 -1.80
CA VAL A 69 14.87 6.07 -0.51
C VAL A 69 14.22 7.45 -0.43
N ILE A 70 12.90 7.48 -0.26
CA ILE A 70 12.14 8.73 -0.13
C ILE A 70 11.72 9.03 1.30
N ASP A 71 11.63 7.99 2.15
CA ASP A 71 11.23 8.13 3.55
C ASP A 71 11.47 6.83 4.35
N SER A 72 11.19 6.88 5.65
CA SER A 72 11.16 5.72 6.54
C SER A 72 9.87 5.70 7.36
N ILE A 73 9.36 4.50 7.67
CA ILE A 73 8.16 4.32 8.50
C ILE A 73 8.53 4.58 9.97
N VAL A 74 7.73 5.41 10.65
CA VAL A 74 7.88 5.70 12.09
C VAL A 74 6.84 4.97 12.91
N THR A 75 5.58 4.95 12.43
CA THR A 75 4.49 4.29 13.13
C THR A 75 3.66 3.45 12.19
N THR A 76 3.17 2.33 12.73
CA THR A 76 2.12 1.51 12.16
C THR A 76 0.93 1.53 13.11
N HIS A 77 -0.26 1.75 12.59
CA HIS A 77 -1.48 1.73 13.37
C HIS A 77 -2.09 0.32 13.39
N THR A 78 -3.20 0.15 14.12
CA THR A 78 -3.94 -1.12 14.21
C THR A 78 -4.22 -1.70 12.81
N GLU A 79 -4.10 -3.01 12.68
CA GLU A 79 -4.43 -3.68 11.43
C GLU A 79 -5.93 -3.56 11.12
N PHE A 80 -6.26 -3.44 9.84
CA PHE A 80 -7.64 -3.65 9.39
C PHE A 80 -7.93 -5.14 9.45
N ALA A 81 -8.92 -5.52 10.27
CA ALA A 81 -9.34 -6.91 10.34
C ALA A 81 -10.03 -7.31 9.02
N ASP A 82 -10.00 -8.60 8.71
CA ASP A 82 -10.82 -9.14 7.61
C ASP A 82 -12.30 -8.99 8.00
N PHE A 83 -13.04 -8.19 7.24
CA PHE A 83 -14.48 -8.01 7.40
C PHE A 83 -15.19 -8.53 6.16
N PRO A 84 -15.32 -9.87 6.01
CA PRO A 84 -15.98 -10.45 4.86
C PRO A 84 -17.49 -10.17 4.84
N SER A 85 -18.06 -9.67 5.95
CA SER A 85 -19.50 -9.50 6.13
C SER A 85 -19.91 -8.07 6.44
N CYS A 86 -21.03 -7.62 5.86
CA CYS A 86 -21.62 -6.32 6.18
C CYS A 86 -22.31 -6.26 7.55
N LYS A 87 -22.35 -7.36 8.31
CA LYS A 87 -22.81 -7.32 9.71
C LYS A 87 -21.81 -6.56 10.60
N ASP A 88 -20.60 -6.36 10.10
CA ASP A 88 -19.48 -5.76 10.82
C ASP A 88 -19.22 -4.30 10.41
N VAL A 89 -20.16 -3.66 9.68
CA VAL A 89 -20.04 -2.24 9.26
C VAL A 89 -19.74 -1.34 10.46
N HIS A 90 -20.33 -1.60 11.62
CA HIS A 90 -20.04 -0.82 12.82
C HIS A 90 -18.60 -1.02 13.30
N THR A 91 -18.12 -2.26 13.37
CA THR A 91 -16.74 -2.61 13.74
C THR A 91 -15.73 -2.02 12.75
N PHE A 92 -16.03 -2.08 11.45
CA PHE A 92 -15.22 -1.48 10.42
C PHE A 92 -15.13 0.05 10.55
N ILE A 93 -16.27 0.72 10.80
CA ILE A 93 -16.30 2.16 11.08
C ILE A 93 -15.51 2.49 12.34
N GLN A 94 -15.63 1.68 13.39
CA GLN A 94 -14.84 1.86 14.61
C GLN A 94 -13.34 1.76 14.31
N GLN A 95 -12.89 0.80 13.51
CA GLN A 95 -11.49 0.70 13.10
C GLN A 95 -11.02 1.92 12.32
N LEU A 96 -11.79 2.39 11.34
CA LEU A 96 -11.48 3.64 10.63
C LEU A 96 -11.35 4.82 11.59
N CYS A 97 -12.22 4.93 12.59
CA CYS A 97 -12.18 5.99 13.59
C CYS A 97 -11.03 5.83 14.58
N MET A 98 -10.61 4.61 14.93
CA MET A 98 -9.44 4.37 15.81
C MET A 98 -8.14 4.90 15.18
N HIS A 99 -8.09 5.04 13.86
CA HIS A 99 -6.96 5.65 13.16
C HIS A 99 -6.94 7.18 13.22
N LEU A 100 -8.01 7.82 13.68
CA LEU A 100 -8.00 9.26 13.99
C LEU A 100 -7.32 9.48 15.35
N SER A 101 -6.03 9.19 15.40
CA SER A 101 -5.16 9.52 16.53
C SER A 101 -4.86 11.03 16.52
N PRO A 102 -4.60 11.67 17.68
CA PRO A 102 -4.28 13.10 17.74
C PRO A 102 -3.10 13.55 16.87
N ASP A 103 -2.22 12.62 16.50
CA ASP A 103 -1.04 12.86 15.66
C ASP A 103 -1.30 12.72 14.15
N ILE A 104 -2.51 12.32 13.76
CA ILE A 104 -2.94 12.21 12.36
C ILE A 104 -3.83 13.40 12.01
N CYS A 105 -3.43 14.16 10.98
CA CYS A 105 -4.31 15.15 10.39
C CYS A 105 -5.51 14.47 9.73
N GLN A 106 -6.69 14.77 10.23
CA GLN A 106 -7.96 14.21 9.76
C GLN A 106 -8.18 14.43 8.25
N GLU A 107 -7.83 15.60 7.73
CA GLU A 107 -8.00 15.91 6.31
C GLU A 107 -7.04 15.10 5.43
N ASP A 108 -5.82 14.85 5.90
CA ASP A 108 -4.86 14.00 5.19
C ASP A 108 -5.32 12.55 5.17
N TYR A 109 -5.89 12.05 6.28
CA TYR A 109 -6.46 10.70 6.31
C TYR A 109 -7.68 10.57 5.39
N VAL A 110 -8.57 11.58 5.37
CA VAL A 110 -9.70 11.61 4.43
C VAL A 110 -9.19 11.67 2.99
N ALA A 111 -8.16 12.47 2.68
CA ALA A 111 -7.58 12.55 1.35
C ALA A 111 -6.95 11.21 0.93
N LEU A 112 -6.20 10.57 1.82
CA LEU A 112 -5.60 9.25 1.61
C LEU A 112 -6.67 8.21 1.29
N LEU A 113 -7.74 8.15 2.11
CA LEU A 113 -8.88 7.31 1.82
C LEU A 113 -9.42 7.69 0.45
N MET A 114 -9.84 8.94 0.20
CA MET A 114 -10.41 9.42 -1.07
C MET A 114 -9.56 9.11 -2.32
N ALA A 115 -8.24 9.04 -2.19
CA ALA A 115 -7.35 8.65 -3.28
C ALA A 115 -7.33 7.12 -3.49
N LEU A 116 -7.26 6.33 -2.42
CA LEU A 116 -7.15 4.86 -2.50
C LEU A 116 -8.31 4.21 -3.26
N PHE A 117 -9.51 4.78 -3.20
CA PHE A 117 -10.70 4.22 -3.84
C PHE A 117 -11.29 5.13 -4.93
N ASP A 118 -10.53 6.09 -5.46
CA ASP A 118 -11.01 7.07 -6.45
C ASP A 118 -11.74 6.39 -7.63
N LYS A 119 -11.25 5.26 -8.14
CA LYS A 119 -11.92 4.49 -9.21
C LYS A 119 -13.27 3.93 -8.77
N ALA A 120 -13.33 3.28 -7.61
CA ALA A 120 -14.56 2.74 -7.06
C ALA A 120 -15.56 3.87 -6.80
N TRP A 121 -15.06 5.03 -6.35
CA TRP A 121 -15.88 6.21 -6.14
C TRP A 121 -16.33 6.87 -7.42
N LYS A 122 -15.53 6.96 -8.49
CA LYS A 122 -16.00 7.48 -9.78
C LYS A 122 -17.14 6.64 -10.34
N ALA A 123 -17.06 5.31 -10.22
CA ALA A 123 -18.14 4.41 -10.59
C ALA A 123 -19.36 4.58 -9.66
N GLY A 124 -19.12 4.65 -8.35
CA GLY A 124 -20.17 4.82 -7.34
C GLY A 124 -20.81 6.22 -7.31
N HIS A 125 -20.11 7.28 -7.71
CA HIS A 125 -20.56 8.67 -7.65
C HIS A 125 -21.64 8.95 -8.69
N GLN A 126 -21.59 8.24 -9.83
CA GLN A 126 -22.70 8.23 -10.78
C GLN A 126 -24.00 7.71 -10.15
N ALA A 127 -23.91 6.75 -9.22
CA ALA A 127 -25.04 6.22 -8.48
C ALA A 127 -25.35 6.99 -7.18
N PHE A 128 -24.32 7.58 -6.54
CA PHE A 128 -24.39 8.22 -5.21
C PHE A 128 -23.53 9.49 -5.16
N PRO A 129 -24.04 10.66 -5.58
CA PRO A 129 -23.29 11.91 -5.57
C PRO A 129 -22.77 12.35 -4.19
N SER A 130 -23.33 11.82 -3.10
CA SER A 130 -22.99 12.15 -1.71
C SER A 130 -21.87 11.30 -1.09
N LEU A 131 -21.15 10.49 -1.87
CA LEU A 131 -20.20 9.49 -1.37
C LEU A 131 -19.02 10.05 -0.56
N ARG A 132 -18.52 11.24 -0.91
CA ARG A 132 -17.52 11.98 -0.10
C ARG A 132 -18.06 12.30 1.30
N ASN A 133 -19.34 12.63 1.38
CA ASN A 133 -20.00 12.87 2.66
C ASN A 133 -20.23 11.56 3.42
N VAL A 134 -20.33 10.41 2.76
CA VAL A 134 -20.45 9.10 3.42
C VAL A 134 -19.19 8.76 4.20
N ILE A 135 -18.00 9.01 3.66
CA ILE A 135 -16.72 8.78 4.38
C ILE A 135 -16.58 9.74 5.56
N ARG A 136 -16.83 11.03 5.33
CA ARG A 136 -16.85 12.01 6.43
C ARG A 136 -17.86 11.64 7.52
N ARG A 137 -19.00 11.06 7.14
CA ARG A 137 -20.00 10.53 8.09
C ARG A 137 -19.50 9.29 8.82
N PHE A 138 -18.80 8.36 8.17
CA PHE A 138 -18.19 7.21 8.84
C PHE A 138 -17.20 7.67 9.91
N LEU A 139 -16.40 8.68 9.58
CA LEU A 139 -15.42 9.25 10.49
C LEU A 139 -16.02 10.19 11.57
N GLY A 140 -17.36 10.33 11.63
CA GLY A 140 -18.03 11.19 12.60
C GLY A 140 -17.85 12.70 12.39
N LEU A 141 -17.37 13.11 11.21
CA LEU A 141 -16.91 14.49 10.93
C LEU A 141 -18.03 15.45 10.53
N VAL A 142 -19.24 14.93 10.32
CA VAL A 142 -20.43 15.72 9.93
C VAL A 142 -21.66 15.12 10.63
N SER A 143 -22.47 15.93 11.31
CA SER A 143 -23.74 15.50 11.94
C SER A 143 -24.97 15.67 11.01
N GLU A 144 -26.13 15.16 11.46
CA GLU A 144 -27.46 14.92 10.83
C GLU A 144 -27.96 15.95 9.77
N THR A 145 -28.95 15.70 8.89
CA THR A 145 -30.26 15.01 8.92
C THR A 145 -30.59 14.45 7.52
N VAL A 146 -31.68 13.66 7.41
CA VAL A 146 -32.25 13.00 6.20
C VAL A 146 -31.77 11.56 5.97
N LEU A 147 -32.58 10.64 6.50
CA LEU A 147 -32.68 9.24 6.09
C LEU A 147 -33.36 9.15 4.72
N GLY A 148 -32.65 8.55 3.76
CA GLY A 148 -33.25 7.99 2.55
C GLY A 148 -32.62 6.63 2.26
N LYS A 149 -33.34 5.74 1.56
CA LYS A 149 -32.85 4.39 1.18
C LYS A 149 -31.45 4.43 0.52
N GLY A 150 -31.16 5.45 -0.27
CA GLY A 150 -29.85 5.62 -0.93
C GLY A 150 -28.66 5.78 0.01
N LEU A 151 -28.85 6.21 1.26
CA LEU A 151 -27.75 6.29 2.23
C LEU A 151 -27.32 4.90 2.72
N ALA A 152 -28.27 3.99 2.92
CA ALA A 152 -27.95 2.62 3.34
C ALA A 152 -27.19 1.87 2.24
N GLU A 153 -27.61 2.03 0.98
CA GLU A 153 -26.92 1.48 -0.19
C GLU A 153 -25.52 2.07 -0.37
N ALA A 154 -25.37 3.40 -0.23
CA ALA A 154 -24.06 4.05 -0.32
C ALA A 154 -23.11 3.62 0.81
N LYS A 155 -23.63 3.42 2.04
CA LYS A 155 -22.83 2.88 3.16
C LYS A 155 -22.38 1.44 2.88
N PHE A 156 -23.29 0.61 2.37
CA PHE A 156 -22.99 -0.78 2.02
C PHE A 156 -21.93 -0.86 0.91
N PHE A 157 -22.10 -0.04 -0.14
CA PHE A 157 -21.13 0.07 -1.21
C PHE A 157 -19.76 0.52 -0.69
N ALA A 158 -19.72 1.60 0.09
CA ALA A 158 -18.49 2.12 0.67
C ALA A 158 -17.80 1.09 1.57
N HIS A 159 -18.54 0.43 2.46
CA HIS A 159 -18.00 -0.65 3.29
C HIS A 159 -17.36 -1.74 2.44
N ASN A 160 -18.06 -2.29 1.44
CA ASN A 160 -17.54 -3.40 0.66
C ASN A 160 -16.29 -3.02 -0.14
N GLU A 161 -16.28 -1.84 -0.74
CA GLU A 161 -15.10 -1.36 -1.47
C GLU A 161 -13.94 -1.06 -0.53
N MET A 162 -14.23 -0.57 0.68
CA MET A 162 -13.25 -0.30 1.72
C MET A 162 -12.63 -1.55 2.32
N SER A 163 -13.44 -2.50 2.78
CA SER A 163 -12.97 -3.77 3.34
C SER A 163 -12.09 -4.52 2.34
N LYS A 164 -12.47 -4.58 1.06
CA LYS A 164 -11.65 -5.24 0.02
C LYS A 164 -10.25 -4.63 -0.12
N ARG A 165 -10.13 -3.30 -0.17
CA ARG A 165 -8.81 -2.65 -0.37
C ARG A 165 -8.10 -2.27 0.91
N LEU A 166 -8.64 -2.59 2.07
CA LEU A 166 -7.92 -2.44 3.35
C LEU A 166 -7.64 -3.78 4.01
N ASP A 167 -8.21 -4.87 3.50
CA ASP A 167 -7.91 -6.23 3.94
C ASP A 167 -6.39 -6.47 4.08
N ARG A 168 -6.00 -6.84 5.31
CA ARG A 168 -4.63 -7.12 5.77
C ARG A 168 -3.64 -6.00 5.52
N LYS A 169 -4.12 -4.76 5.66
CA LYS A 169 -3.29 -3.55 5.61
C LYS A 169 -3.23 -2.88 6.95
N VAL A 170 -2.26 -2.00 7.05
CA VAL A 170 -2.15 -1.05 8.15
C VAL A 170 -2.04 0.34 7.56
N LEU A 171 -2.61 1.30 8.28
CA LEU A 171 -2.21 2.68 8.12
C LEU A 171 -0.80 2.82 8.70
N PHE A 172 0.10 3.45 7.97
CA PHE A 172 1.41 3.82 8.48
C PHE A 172 1.67 5.31 8.29
N ARG A 173 2.61 5.82 9.08
CA ARG A 173 3.13 7.18 8.97
C ARG A 173 4.63 7.18 8.83
N THR A 174 5.15 8.09 8.01
CA THR A 174 6.58 8.22 7.75
C THR A 174 7.25 9.34 8.56
N THR A 175 8.58 9.46 8.48
CA THR A 175 9.35 10.50 9.18
C THR A 175 8.97 11.91 8.71
N GLN A 176 8.61 12.07 7.44
CA GLN A 176 8.14 13.36 6.90
C GLN A 176 6.63 13.58 7.11
N GLY A 177 5.97 12.74 7.91
CA GLY A 177 4.55 12.89 8.24
C GLY A 177 3.58 12.40 7.16
N ARG A 178 4.07 11.68 6.15
CA ARG A 178 3.22 11.12 5.10
C ARG A 178 2.41 9.97 5.65
N LEU A 179 1.18 9.82 5.16
CA LEU A 179 0.32 8.69 5.49
C LEU A 179 0.24 7.73 4.30
N GLY A 180 0.19 6.44 4.60
CA GLY A 180 0.04 5.42 3.58
C GLY A 180 -0.58 4.12 4.07
N PHE A 181 -0.90 3.25 3.12
CA PHE A 181 -1.34 1.89 3.39
C PHE A 181 -0.38 0.88 2.75
N SER A 182 -0.02 -0.16 3.49
CA SER A 182 0.75 -1.29 2.97
C SER A 182 0.39 -2.55 3.77
N SER A 183 1.10 -3.65 3.53
CA SER A 183 0.92 -4.91 4.24
C SER A 183 1.01 -4.76 5.76
N GLN A 184 0.27 -5.58 6.50
CA GLN A 184 0.41 -5.76 7.96
C GLN A 184 1.77 -6.28 8.43
N HIS A 185 2.65 -6.67 7.52
CA HIS A 185 3.98 -7.16 7.85
C HIS A 185 5.08 -6.09 7.78
N ILE A 186 4.72 -4.84 7.45
CA ILE A 186 5.63 -3.71 7.60
C ILE A 186 5.86 -3.38 9.07
N SER A 187 6.91 -2.64 9.37
CA SER A 187 7.31 -2.28 10.72
C SER A 187 7.94 -0.88 10.74
N PRO A 188 8.02 -0.22 11.91
CA PRO A 188 8.88 0.94 12.08
C PRO A 188 10.30 0.65 11.57
N ASP A 189 10.97 1.68 11.08
CA ASP A 189 12.29 1.67 10.45
C ASP A 189 12.36 1.03 9.05
N ASP A 190 11.27 0.45 8.54
CA ASP A 190 11.19 0.07 7.13
C ASP A 190 11.33 1.30 6.22
N ALA A 191 12.05 1.14 5.11
CA ALA A 191 12.29 2.20 4.14
C ALA A 191 11.18 2.23 3.08
N VAL A 192 10.70 3.44 2.75
CA VAL A 192 9.83 3.69 1.60
C VAL A 192 10.73 4.09 0.43
N VAL A 193 10.71 3.29 -0.64
CA VAL A 193 11.63 3.39 -1.77
C VAL A 193 10.86 3.47 -3.07
N LEU A 194 11.30 4.33 -3.97
CA LEU A 194 10.90 4.28 -5.37
C LEU A 194 11.94 3.44 -6.12
N LEU A 195 11.53 2.31 -6.70
CA LEU A 195 12.42 1.48 -7.52
C LEU A 195 12.23 1.83 -9.00
N SER A 196 13.31 1.86 -9.77
CA SER A 196 13.28 2.21 -11.19
C SER A 196 12.44 1.21 -11.98
N GLY A 197 11.48 1.72 -12.75
CA GLY A 197 10.50 0.93 -13.50
C GLY A 197 9.37 0.33 -12.66
N CYS A 198 9.36 0.51 -11.34
CA CYS A 198 8.20 0.15 -10.51
C CYS A 198 7.14 1.23 -10.58
N LYS A 199 5.88 0.82 -10.72
CA LYS A 199 4.73 1.73 -10.75
C LYS A 199 4.41 2.35 -9.39
N LEU A 200 4.99 1.81 -8.32
CA LEU A 200 4.58 2.03 -6.93
C LEU A 200 5.77 2.23 -6.02
N PRO A 201 5.58 2.97 -4.91
CA PRO A 201 6.48 2.89 -3.78
C PRO A 201 6.53 1.45 -3.25
N MET A 202 7.73 1.02 -2.90
CA MET A 202 8.00 -0.27 -2.28
C MET A 202 8.47 -0.04 -0.85
N ILE A 203 8.02 -0.88 0.05
CA ILE A 203 8.55 -0.99 1.40
C ILE A 203 9.62 -2.06 1.40
N ILE A 204 10.83 -1.68 1.79
CA ILE A 204 11.96 -2.60 1.95
C ILE A 204 12.49 -2.54 3.38
N ARG A 205 13.09 -3.64 3.83
CA ARG A 205 13.69 -3.77 5.16
C ARG A 205 15.15 -4.17 5.03
N SER A 206 16.02 -3.57 5.84
CA SER A 206 17.39 -4.03 5.96
C SER A 206 17.44 -5.37 6.69
N ASP A 207 18.24 -6.29 6.18
CA ASP A 207 18.49 -7.60 6.76
C ASP A 207 20.00 -7.86 6.72
N GLY A 208 20.71 -7.28 7.69
CA GLY A 208 22.18 -7.23 7.71
C GLY A 208 22.73 -6.33 6.61
N GLU A 209 23.55 -6.89 5.73
CA GLU A 209 24.18 -6.18 4.61
C GLU A 209 23.30 -6.12 3.35
N ALA A 210 22.11 -6.74 3.39
CA ALA A 210 21.23 -6.84 2.24
C ALA A 210 19.83 -6.30 2.56
N TRP A 211 18.98 -6.28 1.54
CA TRP A 211 17.60 -5.81 1.65
C TRP A 211 16.62 -6.94 1.37
N ARG A 212 15.43 -6.83 1.94
CA ARG A 212 14.27 -7.65 1.56
C ARG A 212 13.12 -6.76 1.12
N ILE A 213 12.38 -7.20 0.12
CA ILE A 213 11.13 -6.55 -0.28
C ILE A 213 10.06 -6.99 0.69
N VAL A 214 9.42 -6.03 1.35
CA VAL A 214 8.30 -6.30 2.26
C VAL A 214 7.01 -6.28 1.47
N ALA A 215 6.60 -5.12 0.95
CA ALA A 215 5.35 -4.99 0.23
C ALA A 215 5.29 -3.70 -0.60
N PRO A 216 4.43 -3.61 -1.64
CA PRO A 216 4.06 -2.33 -2.23
C PRO A 216 3.33 -1.44 -1.22
N ALA A 217 3.42 -0.12 -1.40
CA ALA A 217 2.73 0.86 -0.58
C ALA A 217 1.90 1.85 -1.41
N PHE A 218 0.80 2.30 -0.81
CA PHE A 218 0.01 3.43 -1.30
C PHE A 218 0.32 4.65 -0.45
N VAL A 219 0.89 5.71 -1.04
CA VAL A 219 1.23 6.96 -0.33
C VAL A 219 0.72 8.14 -1.13
N HIS A 220 -0.34 8.80 -0.66
CA HIS A 220 -1.03 9.82 -1.45
C HIS A 220 -0.31 11.19 -1.49
N SER A 221 0.42 11.55 -0.44
CA SER A 221 1.05 12.87 -0.32
C SER A 221 2.11 13.13 -1.39
N ASP A 222 2.36 14.42 -1.68
CA ASP A 222 3.41 14.91 -2.59
C ASP A 222 3.34 14.36 -4.04
N GLY A 223 2.19 13.81 -4.44
CA GLY A 223 2.02 13.17 -5.74
C GLY A 223 2.93 11.96 -5.93
N ILE A 224 3.32 11.27 -4.84
CA ILE A 224 4.25 10.13 -4.90
C ILE A 224 3.76 9.06 -5.87
N MET A 225 2.46 8.76 -5.87
CA MET A 225 1.87 7.75 -6.76
C MET A 225 1.93 8.16 -8.24
N GLU A 226 2.04 9.45 -8.52
CA GLU A 226 2.14 10.05 -9.86
C GLU A 226 3.59 10.45 -10.21
N GLY A 227 4.57 10.03 -9.39
CA GLY A 227 5.98 10.29 -9.63
C GLY A 227 6.43 11.70 -9.25
N GLY A 228 5.72 12.39 -8.37
CA GLY A 228 6.06 13.73 -7.87
C GLY A 228 7.44 13.79 -7.21
N LEU A 229 7.88 12.69 -6.57
CA LEU A 229 9.20 12.60 -5.94
C LEU A 229 10.30 11.99 -6.83
N TRP A 230 9.95 11.41 -7.98
CA TRP A 230 10.96 10.90 -8.93
C TRP A 230 11.47 12.02 -9.83
N LYS A 231 12.59 12.65 -9.44
CA LYS A 231 13.21 13.77 -10.15
C LYS A 231 14.43 13.31 -10.96
N ASP A 232 14.82 14.08 -11.96
CA ASP A 232 15.96 13.74 -12.82
C ASP A 232 17.31 13.76 -12.07
N ASP A 233 17.39 14.53 -10.99
CA ASP A 233 18.54 14.67 -10.10
C ASP A 233 18.44 13.78 -8.85
N ILE A 234 17.50 12.84 -8.81
CA ILE A 234 17.36 11.94 -7.66
C ILE A 234 18.59 11.03 -7.55
N GLU A 235 19.16 10.95 -6.35
CA GLU A 235 20.28 10.07 -6.09
C GLU A 235 19.79 8.62 -6.04
N LEU A 236 20.20 7.84 -7.05
CA LEU A 236 19.89 6.43 -7.12
C LEU A 236 20.92 5.61 -6.35
N GLN A 237 20.41 4.70 -5.54
CA GLN A 237 21.15 3.69 -4.81
C GLN A 237 20.81 2.31 -5.38
N GLU A 238 21.70 1.36 -5.15
CA GLU A 238 21.51 -0.03 -5.55
C GLU A 238 21.09 -0.89 -4.34
N PHE A 239 20.01 -1.64 -4.50
CA PHE A 239 19.44 -2.51 -3.47
C PHE A 239 19.59 -3.97 -3.89
N GLY A 240 20.37 -4.75 -3.13
CA GLY A 240 20.50 -6.19 -3.33
C GLY A 240 19.48 -6.99 -2.53
N PHE A 241 18.64 -7.77 -3.22
CA PHE A 241 17.61 -8.64 -2.64
C PHE A 241 18.01 -10.12 -2.79
N PHE A 242 18.15 -10.82 -1.67
CA PHE A 242 18.72 -12.18 -1.62
C PHE A 242 17.66 -13.29 -1.65
N GLU A 243 18.11 -14.50 -2.01
CA GLU A 243 17.30 -15.73 -2.09
C GLU A 243 16.88 -16.32 -0.73
N LYS A 244 17.66 -16.12 0.35
CA LYS A 244 17.46 -16.86 1.63
C LYS A 244 17.34 -15.97 2.85
N ILE A 245 16.17 -15.99 3.50
CA ILE A 245 16.09 -15.60 4.92
C ILE A 245 16.74 -16.74 5.71
N ALA A 246 17.87 -16.47 6.35
CA ALA A 246 18.33 -17.34 7.42
C ALA A 246 17.26 -17.25 8.51
N VAL A 247 16.44 -18.30 8.67
CA VAL A 247 15.49 -18.39 9.78
C VAL A 247 16.32 -18.56 11.04
N THR A 248 16.73 -17.45 11.65
CA THR A 248 17.27 -17.46 13.01
C THR A 248 16.07 -17.74 13.92
N ARG A 249 15.98 -18.98 14.39
CA ARG A 249 15.04 -19.40 15.43
C ARG A 249 15.35 -18.73 16.76
#